data_AF-A0A497GYH7-F1
#
_entry.id   AF-A0A497GYH7-F1
#
_cell.length_a   1.000
_cell.length_b   1.000
_cell.length_c   1.000
_cell.angle_alpha   90.00
_cell.angle_beta   90.00
_cell.angle_gamma   90.00
#
_symmetry.space_group_name_H-M   'P 1'
#
loop_
_entity.id
_entity.type
_entity.pdbx_description
1 polymer ?
#
loop_
_entity_poly.entity_id
_entity_poly.type
_entity_poly.pdbx_seq_one_letter_code
_entity_poly.pdbx_strand_id
1 'polypeptide(L)'
;MTDYEPKLVKEHEVRNFFSPPLSYDDISKAELLLKIETIERFIADAYFNGTMPSREDAKIPALLLVVSQIVQNPSISKKYNVILSEKLGDYSYRISDRYGKEAYNAYAIYREMALAMLRAKSAKYYFRLDKSNAWDV
;
A
#
# COMPACT_ATOMS: atom_id res chain seq x y z
N MET A 1 7.91 -21.78 5.17
CA MET A 1 6.62 -21.15 5.54
C MET A 1 6.96 -19.93 6.37
N THR A 2 6.49 -18.73 5.97
CA THR A 2 6.60 -17.52 6.80
C THR A 2 5.46 -17.54 7.81
N ASP A 3 5.77 -17.79 9.09
CA ASP A 3 4.80 -17.87 10.20
C ASP A 3 4.32 -16.48 10.67
N TYR A 4 4.31 -15.50 9.77
CA TYR A 4 3.93 -14.13 10.10
C TYR A 4 2.42 -13.97 10.16
N GLU A 5 1.92 -13.43 11.27
CA GLU A 5 0.52 -13.07 11.46
C GLU A 5 0.32 -11.56 11.23
N PRO A 6 -0.44 -11.15 10.20
CA PRO A 6 -0.68 -9.74 9.90
C PRO A 6 -1.47 -9.01 10.99
N LYS A 7 -1.05 -7.80 11.36
CA LYS A 7 -1.68 -7.01 12.43
C LYS A 7 -2.63 -5.93 11.89
N LEU A 8 -2.30 -5.33 10.76
CA LEU A 8 -3.06 -4.24 10.14
C LEU A 8 -4.00 -4.76 9.04
N VAL A 9 -3.48 -5.58 8.13
CA VAL A 9 -4.20 -6.01 6.92
C VAL A 9 -4.18 -7.52 6.76
N LYS A 10 -5.35 -8.14 6.63
CA LYS A 10 -5.45 -9.59 6.44
C LYS A 10 -5.34 -9.98 4.97
N GLU A 11 -4.84 -11.18 4.69
CA GLU A 11 -4.69 -11.73 3.33
C GLU A 11 -5.97 -11.59 2.49
N HIS A 12 -7.12 -12.00 3.02
CA HIS A 12 -8.39 -11.94 2.28
C HIS A 12 -8.81 -10.51 1.93
N GLU A 13 -8.43 -9.51 2.73
CA GLU A 13 -8.74 -8.10 2.46
C GLU A 13 -7.95 -7.59 1.27
N VAL A 14 -6.69 -8.01 1.13
CA VAL A 14 -5.86 -7.66 -0.04
C VAL A 14 -6.38 -8.36 -1.29
N ARG A 15 -6.71 -9.66 -1.19
CA ARG A 15 -7.19 -10.42 -2.35
C ARG A 15 -8.53 -9.90 -2.88
N ASN A 16 -9.44 -9.54 -1.99
CA ASN A 16 -10.77 -9.02 -2.34
C ASN A 16 -10.77 -7.54 -2.74
N PHE A 17 -9.65 -6.84 -2.63
CA PHE A 17 -9.53 -5.46 -3.12
C PHE A 17 -9.63 -5.39 -4.65
N PHE A 18 -9.11 -6.41 -5.34
CA PHE A 18 -9.12 -6.49 -6.79
C PHE A 18 -10.43 -7.07 -7.31
N SER A 19 -10.84 -6.63 -8.50
CA SER A 19 -11.97 -7.18 -9.22
C SER A 19 -11.50 -7.60 -10.62
N PRO A 20 -11.43 -8.91 -10.93
CA PRO A 20 -11.74 -10.06 -10.06
C PRO A 20 -10.72 -10.26 -8.91
N PRO A 21 -11.07 -10.98 -7.81
CA PRO A 21 -10.15 -11.20 -6.69
C PRO A 21 -8.83 -11.85 -7.11
N LEU A 22 -7.73 -11.50 -6.43
CA LEU A 22 -6.40 -12.08 -6.70
C LEU A 22 -6.39 -13.58 -6.41
N SER A 23 -6.00 -14.38 -7.39
CA SER A 23 -5.85 -15.83 -7.22
C SER A 23 -4.52 -16.18 -6.54
N TYR A 24 -4.39 -17.43 -6.08
CA TYR A 24 -3.13 -17.94 -5.56
C TYR A 24 -2.07 -18.12 -6.66
N ASP A 25 -2.50 -18.20 -7.92
CA ASP A 25 -1.59 -18.26 -9.07
C ASP A 25 -1.00 -16.88 -9.41
N ASP A 26 -1.73 -15.80 -9.11
CA ASP A 26 -1.23 -14.43 -9.32
C ASP A 26 -0.14 -14.07 -8.30
N ILE A 27 -0.39 -14.42 -7.03
CA ILE A 27 0.54 -14.20 -5.94
C ILE A 27 0.37 -15.30 -4.89
N SER A 28 1.50 -15.96 -4.58
CA SER A 28 1.52 -16.99 -3.56
C SER A 28 1.22 -16.39 -2.17
N LYS A 29 0.66 -17.22 -1.28
CA LYS A 29 0.38 -16.79 0.10
C LYS A 29 1.65 -16.29 0.82
N ALA A 30 2.76 -17.00 0.65
CA ALA A 30 4.03 -16.63 1.28
C ALA A 30 4.54 -15.26 0.80
N GLU A 31 4.47 -15.01 -0.52
CA GLU A 31 4.87 -13.72 -1.08
C GLU A 31 3.97 -12.59 -0.58
N LEU A 32 2.65 -12.82 -0.54
CA LEU A 32 1.69 -11.82 -0.06
C LEU A 32 1.94 -11.47 1.42
N LEU A 33 2.16 -12.47 2.28
CA LEU A 33 2.45 -12.24 3.70
C LEU A 33 3.76 -11.45 3.89
N LEU A 34 4.79 -11.74 3.10
CA LEU A 34 6.06 -11.01 3.17
C LEU A 34 5.91 -9.53 2.75
N LYS A 35 5.10 -9.26 1.72
CA LYS A 35 4.77 -7.87 1.34
C LYS A 35 4.00 -7.14 2.43
N ILE A 36 3.01 -7.80 3.05
CA ILE A 36 2.26 -7.24 4.17
C ILE A 36 3.21 -6.91 5.33
N GLU A 37 4.04 -7.86 5.74
CA GLU A 37 5.01 -7.67 6.83
C GLU A 37 5.94 -6.49 6.57
N THR A 38 6.47 -6.39 5.35
CA THR A 38 7.39 -5.30 4.96
C THR A 38 6.70 -3.94 5.07
N ILE A 39 5.44 -3.84 4.64
CA ILE A 39 4.67 -2.60 4.73
C ILE A 39 4.30 -2.26 6.16
N GLU A 40 3.90 -3.23 6.98
CA GLU A 40 3.58 -2.99 8.39
C GLU A 40 4.80 -2.46 9.16
N ARG A 41 5.97 -3.06 8.94
CA ARG A 41 7.24 -2.56 9.50
C ARG A 41 7.56 -1.15 9.03
N PHE A 42 7.47 -0.91 7.72
CA PHE A 42 7.70 0.43 7.16
C PHE A 42 6.78 1.49 7.79
N ILE A 43 5.50 1.19 7.96
CA ILE A 43 4.54 2.12 8.57
C ILE A 43 4.92 2.40 10.03
N ALA A 44 5.19 1.35 10.81
CA ALA A 44 5.59 1.50 12.21
C ALA A 44 6.85 2.37 12.34
N ASP A 45 7.89 2.05 11.57
CA ASP A 45 9.19 2.72 11.65
C ASP A 45 9.14 4.17 11.14
N ALA A 46 8.52 4.41 9.98
CA ALA A 46 8.56 5.71 9.33
C ALA A 46 7.51 6.71 9.86
N TYR A 47 6.38 6.24 10.41
CA TYR A 47 5.25 7.11 10.78
C TYR A 47 4.85 7.05 12.25
N PHE A 48 5.26 6.02 12.98
CA PHE A 48 4.84 5.79 14.36
C PHE A 48 6.02 5.48 15.30
N ASN A 49 7.23 5.96 14.94
CA ASN A 49 8.45 5.85 15.75
C ASN A 49 8.77 4.41 16.20
N GLY A 50 8.61 3.43 15.31
CA GLY A 50 8.84 2.01 15.58
C GLY A 50 7.73 1.32 16.37
N THR A 51 6.66 2.03 16.73
CA THR A 51 5.51 1.45 17.43
C THR A 51 4.43 1.07 16.42
N MET A 52 3.91 -0.16 16.50
CA MET A 52 2.84 -0.60 15.60
C MET A 52 1.55 0.20 15.87
N PRO A 53 0.97 0.88 14.87
CA PRO A 53 -0.27 1.64 15.06
C PRO A 53 -1.49 0.75 15.28
N SER A 54 -2.58 1.38 15.73
CA SER A 54 -3.89 0.74 15.79
C SER A 54 -4.37 0.38 14.37
N ARG A 55 -5.17 -0.68 14.27
CA ARG A 55 -5.75 -1.10 12.99
C ARG A 55 -6.66 -0.03 12.40
N GLU A 56 -7.38 0.73 13.22
CA GLU A 56 -8.28 1.80 12.75
C GLU A 56 -7.54 2.96 12.10
N ASP A 57 -6.33 3.27 12.57
CA ASP A 57 -5.55 4.38 12.04
C ASP A 57 -4.78 4.03 10.76
N ALA A 58 -4.31 2.79 10.65
CA ALA A 58 -3.36 2.40 9.62
C ALA A 58 -3.84 1.32 8.63
N LYS A 59 -5.03 0.70 8.83
CA LYS A 59 -5.53 -0.36 7.93
C LYS A 59 -5.65 0.06 6.48
N ILE A 60 -6.35 1.17 6.20
CA ILE A 60 -6.60 1.64 4.83
C ILE A 60 -5.28 2.02 4.12
N PRO A 61 -4.40 2.85 4.70
CA PRO A 61 -3.14 3.16 4.04
C PRO A 61 -2.22 1.93 3.90
N ALA A 62 -2.20 1.01 4.87
CA ALA A 62 -1.48 -0.25 4.74
C ALA A 62 -1.99 -1.09 3.58
N LEU A 63 -3.32 -1.22 3.43
CA LEU A 63 -3.95 -1.94 2.32
C LEU A 63 -3.56 -1.33 0.98
N LEU A 64 -3.66 -0.01 0.85
CA LEU A 64 -3.30 0.71 -0.37
C LEU A 64 -1.81 0.57 -0.72
N LEU A 65 -0.91 0.58 0.27
CA LEU A 65 0.52 0.37 0.04
C LEU A 65 0.82 -1.06 -0.40
N VAL A 66 0.22 -2.07 0.24
CA VAL A 66 0.38 -3.48 -0.17
C VAL A 66 -0.14 -3.69 -1.58
N VAL A 67 -1.35 -3.20 -1.88
CA VAL A 67 -1.93 -3.23 -3.21
C VAL A 67 -1.00 -2.54 -4.21
N SER A 68 -0.47 -1.35 -3.90
CA SER A 68 0.45 -0.64 -4.79
C SER A 68 1.66 -1.52 -5.16
N GLN A 69 2.30 -2.19 -4.19
CA GLN A 69 3.41 -3.09 -4.48
C GLN A 69 3.03 -4.29 -5.35
N ILE A 70 1.78 -4.76 -5.26
CA ILE A 70 1.27 -5.86 -6.09
C ILE A 70 1.04 -5.39 -7.53
N VAL A 71 0.39 -4.25 -7.74
CA VAL A 71 0.18 -3.65 -9.08
C VAL A 71 1.42 -2.98 -9.67
N GLN A 72 2.57 -3.03 -8.98
CA GLN A 72 3.86 -2.71 -9.60
C GLN A 72 4.39 -3.89 -10.44
N ASN A 73 3.92 -5.12 -10.20
CA ASN A 73 4.31 -6.30 -11.00
C ASN A 73 3.64 -6.26 -12.38
N PRO A 74 4.40 -6.13 -13.49
CA PRO A 74 3.84 -5.98 -14.83
C PRO A 74 2.82 -7.08 -15.22
N SER A 75 3.03 -8.32 -14.81
CA SER A 75 2.10 -9.42 -15.14
C SER A 75 0.72 -9.21 -14.51
N ILE A 76 0.70 -8.77 -13.25
CA ILE A 76 -0.52 -8.47 -12.50
C ILE A 76 -1.14 -7.17 -13.04
N SER A 77 -0.34 -6.14 -13.28
CA SER A 77 -0.81 -4.87 -13.83
C SER A 77 -1.47 -5.04 -15.20
N LYS A 78 -0.97 -5.96 -16.06
CA LYS A 78 -1.63 -6.32 -17.33
C LYS A 78 -2.98 -7.00 -17.09
N LYS A 79 -3.03 -7.97 -16.18
CA LYS A 79 -4.27 -8.70 -15.84
C LYS A 79 -5.40 -7.77 -15.38
N TYR A 80 -5.04 -6.72 -14.65
CA TYR A 80 -5.99 -5.75 -14.08
C TYR A 80 -6.10 -4.43 -14.86
N ASN A 81 -5.51 -4.33 -16.07
CA ASN A 81 -5.52 -3.12 -16.91
C ASN A 81 -5.02 -1.84 -16.21
N VAL A 82 -3.96 -1.97 -15.41
CA VAL A 82 -3.36 -0.88 -14.62
C VAL A 82 -2.06 -0.33 -15.24
N ILE A 83 -1.61 -0.87 -16.38
CA ILE A 83 -0.38 -0.40 -17.06
C ILE A 83 -0.67 0.78 -17.97
N LEU A 84 0.00 1.90 -17.74
CA LEU A 84 0.01 3.08 -18.63
C LEU A 84 0.85 2.90 -19.89
N SER A 85 2.04 2.32 -19.76
CA SER A 85 2.97 2.17 -20.87
C SER A 85 3.98 1.07 -20.65
N GLU A 86 4.29 0.32 -21.70
CA GLU A 86 5.38 -0.64 -21.72
C GLU A 86 6.45 -0.17 -22.71
N LYS A 87 7.71 -0.20 -22.29
CA LYS A 87 8.85 0.17 -23.14
C LYS A 87 9.56 -1.12 -23.57
N LEU A 88 9.66 -1.34 -24.88
CA LEU A 88 10.29 -2.50 -25.49
C LEU A 88 11.40 -2.01 -26.42
N GLY A 89 12.65 -2.02 -25.92
CA GLY A 89 13.78 -1.40 -26.61
C GLY A 89 13.59 0.12 -26.76
N ASP A 90 13.66 0.61 -28.00
CA ASP A 90 13.47 2.03 -28.34
C ASP A 90 12.00 2.45 -28.47
N TYR A 91 11.06 1.50 -28.44
CA TYR A 91 9.64 1.77 -28.62
C TYR A 91 8.91 1.86 -27.27
N SER A 92 8.04 2.86 -27.12
CA SER A 92 7.11 2.99 -26.00
C SER A 92 5.68 2.86 -26.48
N TYR A 93 4.93 1.91 -25.95
CA TYR A 93 3.51 1.73 -26.25
C TYR A 93 2.67 2.11 -25.05
N ARG A 94 1.62 2.92 -25.24
CA ARG A 94 0.61 3.19 -24.21
C ARG A 94 -0.46 2.10 -24.30
N ILE A 95 -0.78 1.48 -23.17
CA ILE A 95 -1.82 0.44 -23.11
C ILE A 95 -3.13 1.15 -22.74
N SER A 96 -4.09 1.14 -23.66
CA SER A 96 -5.46 1.61 -23.43
C SER A 96 -6.38 0.41 -23.20
N ASP A 97 -7.40 0.59 -22.36
CA ASP A 97 -8.50 -0.39 -22.24
C ASP A 97 -9.22 -0.57 -23.60
N ARG A 98 -9.99 -1.65 -23.76
CA ARG A 98 -10.87 -1.96 -24.91
C ARG A 98 -11.81 -0.80 -25.28
N TYR A 99 -12.09 0.10 -24.33
CA TYR A 99 -12.90 1.31 -24.50
C TYR A 99 -12.09 2.60 -24.77
N GLY A 100 -10.77 2.50 -24.99
CA GLY A 100 -9.92 3.65 -25.29
C GLY A 100 -9.61 4.57 -24.10
N LYS A 101 -9.92 4.15 -22.87
CA LYS A 101 -9.48 4.88 -21.67
C LYS A 101 -8.00 4.66 -21.44
N GLU A 102 -7.26 5.76 -21.26
CA GLU A 102 -5.88 5.69 -20.78
C GLU A 102 -5.88 4.96 -19.44
N ALA A 103 -5.05 3.93 -19.31
CA ALA A 103 -4.89 3.24 -18.04
C ALA A 103 -4.45 4.24 -16.96
N TYR A 104 -4.94 4.11 -15.75
CA TYR A 104 -4.54 4.97 -14.63
C TYR A 104 -3.31 4.36 -13.95
N ASN A 105 -2.34 5.19 -13.51
CA ASN A 105 -1.19 4.71 -12.73
C ASN A 105 -1.63 4.30 -11.31
N ALA A 106 -2.41 3.23 -11.17
CA ALA A 106 -3.01 2.93 -9.87
C ALA A 106 -1.93 2.64 -8.81
N TYR A 107 -0.74 2.15 -9.21
CA TYR A 107 0.42 2.10 -8.33
C TYR A 107 0.75 3.46 -7.71
N ALA A 108 1.01 4.47 -8.53
CA ALA A 108 1.43 5.79 -8.07
C ALA A 108 0.34 6.44 -7.22
N ILE A 109 -0.91 6.34 -7.64
CA ILE A 109 -2.02 6.94 -6.90
C ILE A 109 -2.27 6.26 -5.57
N TYR A 110 -2.38 4.93 -5.54
CA TYR A 110 -2.62 4.23 -4.27
C TYR A 110 -1.49 4.51 -3.29
N ARG A 111 -0.25 4.59 -3.79
CA ARG A 111 0.91 4.98 -2.99
C ARG A 111 0.79 6.41 -2.46
N GLU A 112 0.52 7.38 -3.32
CA GLU A 112 0.40 8.79 -2.91
C GLU A 112 -0.75 9.01 -1.90
N MET A 113 -1.91 8.41 -2.16
CA MET A 113 -3.06 8.45 -1.25
C MET A 113 -2.71 7.85 0.11
N ALA A 114 -2.06 6.69 0.13
CA ALA A 114 -1.67 6.04 1.37
C ALA A 114 -0.67 6.87 2.18
N LEU A 115 0.36 7.42 1.52
CA LEU A 115 1.35 8.26 2.17
C LEU A 115 0.74 9.57 2.70
N ALA A 116 -0.21 10.17 1.97
CA ALA A 116 -0.94 11.35 2.42
C ALA A 116 -1.79 11.04 3.68
N MET A 117 -2.50 9.91 3.69
CA MET A 117 -3.27 9.46 4.86
C MET A 117 -2.36 9.20 6.07
N LEU A 118 -1.21 8.54 5.87
CA LEU A 118 -0.24 8.27 6.94
C LEU A 118 0.35 9.57 7.51
N ARG A 119 0.69 10.55 6.66
CA ARG A 119 1.13 11.88 7.12
C ARG A 119 0.07 12.57 7.95
N ALA A 120 -1.19 12.56 7.51
CA ALA A 120 -2.29 13.17 8.25
C ALA A 120 -2.53 12.49 9.61
N LYS A 121 -2.42 11.16 9.68
CA LYS A 121 -2.59 10.39 10.92
C LYS A 121 -1.40 10.53 11.88
N SER A 122 -0.18 10.49 11.34
CA SER A 122 1.06 10.63 12.11
C SER A 122 1.33 12.06 12.61
N ALA A 123 0.69 13.08 12.02
CA ALA A 123 0.83 14.47 12.49
C ALA A 123 0.57 14.63 14.01
N LYS A 124 -0.35 13.84 14.58
CA LYS A 124 -0.62 13.80 16.03
C LYS A 124 0.52 13.19 16.87
N TYR A 125 1.33 12.34 16.26
CA TYR A 125 2.48 11.69 16.90
C TYR A 125 3.75 12.56 16.82
N TYR A 126 3.87 13.38 15.79
CA TYR A 126 4.99 14.32 15.63
C TYR A 126 4.79 15.66 16.37
N PHE A 127 3.55 16.13 16.54
CA PHE A 127 3.24 17.35 17.29
C PHE A 127 2.50 17.03 18.60
N ARG A 128 3.27 16.83 19.69
CA ARG A 128 2.75 16.97 21.06
C ARG A 128 3.01 18.39 21.53
N LEU A 129 1.96 19.20 21.62
CA LEU A 129 1.97 20.40 22.44
C LEU A 129 1.69 19.97 23.88
N ASP A 130 2.73 19.59 24.61
CA ASP A 130 2.60 19.45 26.05
C ASP A 130 2.45 20.86 26.64
N LYS A 131 1.35 21.09 27.35
CA LYS A 131 1.22 22.28 28.19
C LYS A 131 2.37 22.21 29.18
N SER A 132 3.34 23.12 29.04
CA SER A 132 4.34 23.31 30.08
C SER A 132 3.58 23.58 31.37
N ASN A 133 3.69 22.68 32.33
CA ASN A 133 3.25 22.92 33.69
C ASN A 133 4.04 24.14 34.17
N ALA A 134 3.40 25.32 34.11
CA ALA A 134 3.89 26.53 34.74
C ALA A 134 3.71 26.34 36.24
N TRP A 135 4.67 25.66 36.85
CA TRP A 135 4.88 25.71 38.29
C TRP A 135 6.22 26.40 38.52
N ASP A 136 6.12 27.44 39.36
CA ASP A 136 7.16 28.21 40.04
C ASP A 136 7.99 29.21 39.22
N VAL A 137 7.55 30.48 39.22
CA VAL A 137 8.18 31.57 39.99
C VAL A 137 7.11 32.54 40.48
#